data_AF-A0A1I0JF80-F1
#
_entry.id   AF-A0A1I0JF80-F1
#
_cell.length_a   1.000
_cell.length_b   1.000
_cell.length_c   1.000
_cell.angle_alpha   90.00
_cell.angle_beta   90.00
_cell.angle_gamma   90.00
#
_symmetry.space_group_name_H-M   'P 1'
#
loop_
_entity.id
_entity.type
_entity.pdbx_description
1 polymer ?
#
loop_
_entity_poly.entity_id
_entity_poly.type
_entity_poly.pdbx_seq_one_letter_code
_entity_poly.pdbx_strand_id
1 'polypeptide(L)'
;MNTRTRAQVTISATNAFTAKWLVPRVASFREHHPGMDLQLHASDEAVDILTQRVDLAATDVGPIRAQPFGLVVAGHTYHLVMRADHPPSPSVSAAAEWLRSQVR
;
A
#
# COMPACT_ATOMS: atom_id res chain seq x y z
N MET A 1 12.34 2.42 29.10
CA MET A 1 12.49 2.00 27.68
C MET A 1 11.35 2.63 26.90
N ASN A 2 11.60 3.70 26.14
CA ASN A 2 10.55 4.41 25.40
C ASN A 2 10.24 3.64 24.12
N THR A 3 9.15 2.86 24.13
CA THR A 3 8.56 2.31 22.92
C THR A 3 8.06 3.48 22.08
N ARG A 4 8.88 3.98 21.16
CA ARG A 4 8.40 4.87 20.09
C ARG A 4 7.37 4.07 19.31
N THR A 5 6.09 4.38 19.49
CA THR A 5 4.98 3.84 18.71
C THR A 5 5.22 4.26 17.26
N ARG A 6 5.84 3.39 16.47
CA ARG A 6 6.04 3.63 15.03
C ARG A 6 4.68 3.61 14.37
N ALA A 7 4.42 4.55 13.48
CA ALA A 7 3.17 4.53 12.76
C ALA A 7 3.17 3.33 11.80
N GLN A 8 2.16 2.47 11.91
CA GLN A 8 2.03 1.30 11.05
C GLN A 8 1.10 1.62 9.88
N VAL A 9 1.49 1.17 8.68
CA VAL A 9 0.67 1.30 7.46
C VAL A 9 0.58 -0.08 6.81
N THR A 10 -0.64 -0.54 6.57
CA THR A 10 -0.87 -1.85 5.93
C THR A 10 -1.23 -1.67 4.46
N ILE A 11 -0.39 -2.22 3.57
CA ILE A 11 -0.64 -2.31 2.14
C ILE A 11 -1.10 -3.72 1.82
N SER A 12 -2.32 -3.85 1.28
CA SER A 12 -2.83 -5.11 0.72
C SER A 12 -2.63 -5.14 -0.79
N ALA A 13 -2.13 -6.23 -1.34
CA ALA A 13 -2.00 -6.40 -2.78
C ALA A 13 -1.96 -7.88 -3.16
N THR A 14 -2.13 -8.17 -4.45
CA THR A 14 -1.94 -9.54 -4.97
C THR A 14 -0.57 -10.10 -4.59
N ASN A 15 -0.48 -11.42 -4.40
CA ASN A 15 0.79 -12.09 -4.08
C ASN A 15 1.89 -11.77 -5.10
N ALA A 16 1.52 -11.71 -6.39
CA ALA A 16 2.44 -11.37 -7.47
C ALA A 16 2.99 -9.94 -7.33
N PHE A 17 2.14 -8.95 -7.07
CA PHE A 17 2.56 -7.56 -6.89
C PHE A 17 3.42 -7.39 -5.63
N THR A 18 3.00 -8.01 -4.53
CA THR A 18 3.72 -7.94 -3.26
C THR A 18 5.12 -8.51 -3.40
N ALA A 19 5.24 -9.74 -3.89
CA ALA A 19 6.53 -10.42 -4.02
C ALA A 19 7.45 -9.79 -5.08
N LYS A 20 6.91 -9.44 -6.26
CA LYS A 20 7.73 -9.00 -7.39
C LYS A 20 8.05 -7.50 -7.37
N TRP A 21 7.21 -6.68 -6.74
CA TRP A 21 7.34 -5.22 -6.82
C TRP A 21 7.49 -4.54 -5.46
N LEU A 22 6.67 -4.89 -4.46
CA LEU A 22 6.72 -4.24 -3.13
C LEU A 22 7.92 -4.69 -2.30
N VAL A 23 8.11 -6.00 -2.10
CA VAL A 23 9.20 -6.57 -1.28
C VAL A 23 10.58 -5.97 -1.60
N PRO A 24 11.05 -5.89 -2.86
CA PRO A 24 12.36 -5.30 -3.16
C PRO A 24 12.44 -3.80 -2.86
N ARG A 25 11.30 -3.10 -2.75
CA ARG A 25 11.22 -1.66 -2.51
C ARG A 25 11.01 -1.31 -1.03
N VAL A 26 10.54 -2.25 -0.20
CA VAL A 26 10.35 -2.02 1.25
C VAL A 26 11.62 -1.52 1.93
N ALA A 27 12.79 -1.98 1.50
CA ALA A 27 14.07 -1.49 2.02
C ALA A 27 14.19 0.04 1.88
N SER A 28 13.90 0.56 0.68
CA SER A 28 13.90 2.00 0.40
C SER A 28 12.87 2.74 1.26
N PHE A 29 11.68 2.18 1.49
CA PHE A 29 10.69 2.79 2.39
C PHE A 29 11.24 2.95 3.81
N ARG A 30 11.88 1.89 4.35
CA ARG A 30 12.45 1.90 5.70
C ARG A 30 13.59 2.89 5.86
N GLU A 31 14.36 3.14 4.79
CA GLU A 31 15.40 4.16 4.75
C GLU A 31 14.83 5.59 4.77
N HIS A 32 13.77 5.84 4.00
CA HIS A 32 13.12 7.17 3.94
C HIS A 32 12.21 7.45 5.15
N HIS A 33 11.65 6.40 5.77
CA HIS A 33 10.69 6.51 6.87
C HIS A 33 11.08 5.61 8.06
N PRO A 34 12.22 5.86 8.74
CA PRO A 34 12.69 5.04 9.85
C PRO A 34 11.80 5.13 11.11
N GLY A 35 10.78 5.99 11.12
CA GLY A 35 9.77 6.08 12.19
C GLY A 35 8.46 5.34 11.88
N MET A 36 8.35 4.72 10.70
CA MET A 36 7.16 4.02 10.24
C MET A 36 7.44 2.53 10.04
N ASP A 37 6.39 1.73 10.08
CA ASP A 37 6.42 0.29 9.81
C ASP A 37 5.43 -0.03 8.70
N LEU A 38 5.91 -0.73 7.66
CA LEU A 38 5.10 -1.08 6.49
C LEU A 38 4.73 -2.56 6.58
N GLN A 39 3.44 -2.83 6.79
CA GLN A 39 2.89 -4.17 6.79
C GLN A 39 2.40 -4.51 5.38
N LEU A 40 2.90 -5.61 4.83
CA LEU A 40 2.49 -6.11 3.52
C LEU A 40 1.52 -7.26 3.70
N HIS A 41 0.30 -7.08 3.25
CA HIS A 41 -0.71 -8.13 3.18
C HIS A 41 -0.81 -8.61 1.74
N ALA A 42 -0.43 -9.86 1.51
CA ALA A 42 -0.46 -10.48 0.20
C ALA A 42 -1.69 -11.41 0.14
N SER A 43 -2.66 -11.09 -0.72
CA SER A 43 -3.81 -11.95 -0.98
C SER A 43 -4.28 -11.84 -2.43
N ASP A 44 -4.61 -12.98 -3.04
CA ASP A 44 -5.21 -13.06 -4.38
C ASP A 44 -6.74 -12.93 -4.34
N GLU A 45 -7.34 -13.06 -3.15
CA GLU A 45 -8.77 -12.87 -2.95
C GLU A 45 -9.13 -11.38 -3.05
N ALA A 46 -10.34 -11.09 -3.52
CA ALA A 46 -10.86 -9.73 -3.57
C ALA A 46 -10.81 -9.11 -2.16
N VAL A 47 -9.84 -8.22 -1.94
CA VAL A 47 -9.62 -7.56 -0.65
C VAL A 47 -10.81 -6.64 -0.39
N ASP A 48 -11.61 -7.01 0.60
CA ASP A 48 -12.61 -6.13 1.14
C ASP A 48 -11.91 -5.08 2.02
N ILE A 49 -11.48 -4.01 1.35
CA ILE A 49 -10.86 -2.81 1.94
C ILE A 49 -11.73 -2.11 2.99
N LEU A 50 -13.02 -2.43 3.07
CA LEU A 50 -13.95 -1.85 4.03
C LEU A 50 -13.94 -2.62 5.35
N THR A 51 -13.74 -3.93 5.30
CA THR A 51 -13.76 -4.82 6.48
C THR A 51 -12.36 -5.21 6.97
N GLN A 52 -11.37 -5.29 6.08
CA GLN A 52 -9.99 -5.55 6.46
C GLN A 52 -9.31 -4.25 6.90
N ARG A 53 -8.47 -4.30 7.94
CA ARG A 53 -7.66 -3.17 8.44
C ARG A 53 -6.52 -2.81 7.46
N VAL A 54 -6.89 -2.53 6.22
CA VAL A 54 -6.00 -2.20 5.12
C VAL A 54 -6.09 -0.70 4.91
N ASP A 55 -4.94 -0.04 4.88
CA ASP A 55 -4.86 1.40 4.63
C ASP A 55 -4.80 1.70 3.13
N LEU A 56 -4.10 0.83 2.39
CA LEU A 56 -3.85 0.93 0.94
C LEU A 56 -4.07 -0.44 0.28
N ALA A 57 -4.82 -0.51 -0.81
CA ALA A 57 -4.94 -1.72 -1.61
C ALA A 57 -4.45 -1.52 -3.04
N ALA A 58 -3.73 -2.49 -3.59
CA ALA A 58 -3.37 -2.56 -5.02
C ALA A 58 -4.07 -3.76 -5.67
N THR A 59 -5.04 -3.50 -6.55
CA THR A 59 -5.90 -4.54 -7.18
C THR A 59 -6.06 -4.30 -8.68
N ASP A 60 -6.13 -5.38 -9.48
CA ASP A 60 -6.39 -5.30 -10.93
C ASP A 60 -7.89 -5.08 -11.23
N VAL A 61 -8.75 -5.70 -10.42
CA VAL A 61 -10.19 -5.43 -10.39
C VAL A 61 -10.45 -4.18 -9.55
N GLY A 62 -10.70 -3.06 -10.22
CA GLY A 62 -10.97 -1.78 -9.56
C GLY A 62 -12.38 -1.76 -8.95
N PRO A 63 -12.55 -1.43 -7.65
CA PRO A 63 -13.85 -0.98 -7.17
C PRO A 63 -14.21 0.35 -7.86
N ILE A 64 -15.51 0.56 -8.10
CA ILE A 64 -16.15 1.73 -8.73
C ILE A 64 -15.81 3.13 -8.15
N ARG A 65 -14.85 3.24 -7.20
CA ARG A 65 -14.29 4.49 -6.65
C ARG A 65 -12.77 4.41 -6.42
N ALA A 66 -12.03 3.65 -7.22
CA ALA A 66 -10.57 3.64 -7.17
C ALA A 66 -9.97 4.71 -8.08
N GLN A 67 -9.00 5.45 -7.58
CA GLN A 67 -8.27 6.43 -8.39
C GLN A 67 -7.27 5.65 -9.27
N PRO A 68 -7.24 5.84 -10.60
CA PRO A 68 -6.25 5.18 -11.43
C PRO A 68 -4.87 5.69 -11.04
N PHE A 69 -4.06 4.81 -10.47
CA PHE A 69 -2.67 5.12 -10.11
C PHE A 69 -1.72 4.91 -11.31
N GLY A 70 -2.20 4.27 -12.39
CA GLY A 70 -1.47 4.13 -13.64
C GLY A 70 -0.25 3.19 -13.58
N LEU A 71 -0.02 2.53 -12.44
CA LEU A 71 1.07 1.59 -12.27
C LEU A 71 0.71 0.25 -12.93
N VAL A 72 1.39 -0.07 -14.03
CA VAL A 72 1.35 -1.38 -14.66
C VAL A 72 2.53 -2.21 -14.14
N VAL A 73 2.24 -3.29 -13.43
CA VAL A 73 3.26 -4.25 -12.97
C VAL A 73 2.94 -5.60 -13.57
N ALA A 74 3.95 -6.24 -14.19
CA ALA A 74 3.82 -7.55 -14.81
C ALA A 74 2.65 -7.67 -15.82
N GLY A 75 2.26 -6.57 -16.48
CA GLY A 75 1.15 -6.54 -17.45
C GLY A 75 -0.24 -6.31 -16.84
N HIS A 76 -0.35 -6.18 -15.52
CA HIS A 76 -1.61 -5.90 -14.84
C HIS A 76 -1.66 -4.44 -14.36
N THR A 77 -2.78 -3.77 -14.62
CA THR A 77 -3.03 -2.39 -14.16
C THR A 77 -3.49 -2.44 -12.71
N TYR A 78 -2.65 -1.99 -11.78
CA TYR A 78 -3.02 -1.96 -10.37
C TYR A 78 -3.60 -0.61 -9.97
N HIS A 79 -4.76 -0.67 -9.33
CA HIS A 79 -5.46 0.50 -8.79
C HIS A 79 -5.12 0.65 -7.31
N LEU A 80 -4.69 1.85 -6.91
CA LEU A 80 -4.48 2.17 -5.49
C LEU A 80 -5.80 2.61 -4.88
N VAL A 81 -6.30 1.85 -3.91
CA VAL A 81 -7.51 2.18 -3.15
C VAL A 81 -7.14 2.56 -1.73
N MET A 82 -7.61 3.71 -1.29
CA MET A 82 -7.46 4.19 0.09
C MET A 82 -8.80 4.04 0.81
N ARG A 83 -8.75 3.68 2.09
CA ARG A 83 -9.96 3.59 2.90
C ARG A 83 -10.62 4.97 3.02
N ALA A 84 -11.83 5.12 2.49
CA ALA A 84 -12.55 6.40 2.48
C ALA A 84 -13.18 6.76 3.85
N ASP A 85 -13.24 5.80 4.78
CA ASP A 85 -13.94 5.92 6.07
C ASP A 85 -13.18 6.77 7.10
N HIS A 86 -11.88 7.01 6.90
CA HIS A 86 -11.08 7.85 7.78
C HIS A 86 -10.17 8.78 6.96
N PRO A 87 -10.05 10.08 7.33
CA PRO A 87 -9.12 10.98 6.67
C PRO A 87 -7.71 10.37 6.76
N PRO A 88 -6.95 10.28 5.63
CA PRO A 88 -5.70 9.54 5.60
C PRO A 88 -4.76 10.08 6.68
N SER A 89 -4.28 9.18 7.53
CA SER A 89 -3.31 9.56 8.54
C SER A 89 -2.04 10.04 7.82
N PRO A 90 -1.22 10.91 8.44
CA PRO A 90 0.00 11.41 7.82
C PRO A 90 0.91 10.29 7.30
N SER A 91 0.92 9.15 7.98
CA SER A 91 1.69 7.96 7.59
C SER A 91 1.15 7.27 6.34
N VAL A 92 -0.17 7.23 6.16
CA VAL A 92 -0.81 6.68 4.95
C VAL A 92 -0.53 7.59 3.75
N SER A 93 -0.62 8.90 3.93
CA SER A 93 -0.23 9.88 2.89
C SER A 93 1.24 9.73 2.51
N ALA A 94 2.14 9.63 3.49
CA ALA A 94 3.56 9.41 3.24
C ALA A 94 3.84 8.09 2.49
N ALA A 95 3.16 7.00 2.86
CA ALA A 95 3.29 5.72 2.16
C ALA A 95 2.76 5.79 0.72
N ALA A 96 1.64 6.50 0.48
CA ALA A 96 1.10 6.72 -0.86
C ALA A 96 2.03 7.59 -1.73
N GLU A 97 2.63 8.64 -1.15
CA GLU A 97 3.64 9.46 -1.83
C GLU A 97 4.92 8.67 -2.13
N TRP A 98 5.36 7.83 -1.20
CA TRP A 98 6.47 6.94 -1.44
C TRP A 98 6.16 5.96 -2.58
N LEU A 99 4.99 5.31 -2.58
CA LEU A 99 4.56 4.44 -3.69
C LEU A 99 4.58 5.18 -5.03
N ARG A 100 4.06 6.42 -5.08
CA ARG A 100 4.15 7.35 -6.22
C ARG A 100 5.56 7.55 -6.72
N SER A 101 6.53 7.74 -5.83
CA SER A 101 7.95 7.94 -6.20
C SER A 101 8.57 6.72 -6.90
N GLN A 102 8.04 5.51 -6.67
CA GLN A 102 8.61 4.25 -7.15
C GLN A 102 8.09 3.81 -8.53
N VAL A 103 7.09 4.50 -9.10
CA VAL A 103 6.42 4.16 -10.38
C VAL A 103 7.14 4.74 -11.61
N ARG A 104 8.33 5.33 -11.41
CA ARG A 104 9.06 6.01 -12.47
C ARG A 104 9.65 5.06 -13.52
#